data_AF-A0A662YAS1-F1
#
_entry.id   AF-A0A662YAS1-F1
#
_cell.length_a   1.000
_cell.length_b   1.000
_cell.length_c   1.000
_cell.angle_alpha   90.00
_cell.angle_beta   90.00
_cell.angle_gamma   90.00
#
_symmetry.space_group_name_H-M   'P 1'
#
loop_
_entity.id
_entity.type
_entity.pdbx_description
1 polymer ?
#
loop_
_entity_poly.entity_id
_entity_poly.type
_entity_poly.pdbx_seq_one_letter_code
_entity_poly.pdbx_strand_id
1 'polypeptide(L)'
;MGNMICWDPIPLHTKSSFPIFVRLHAAEGDAQSVVDAMDTFAYESWMMNVGDVKGAVVDAEIAKAKPQIMAEIGAFCGYSAVRFANKLRAVSGPTAHYYSFEFSPLFASIATQVRWF
;
A
#
# COMPACT_ATOMS: atom_id res chain seq x y z
N MET A 1 -10.83 -16.32 23.45
CA MET A 1 -9.45 -16.44 22.92
C MET A 1 -9.38 -15.63 21.63
N GLY A 2 -8.67 -14.54 21.47
CA GLY A 2 -7.91 -13.70 22.39
C GLY A 2 -8.16 -12.24 22.00
N ASN A 3 -7.92 -11.32 22.94
CA ASN A 3 -8.06 -9.89 22.69
C ASN A 3 -7.11 -9.48 21.57
N MET A 4 -7.76 -9.05 20.49
CA MET A 4 -7.20 -8.55 19.25
C MET A 4 -6.20 -7.44 19.53
N ILE A 5 -4.91 -7.72 19.32
CA ILE A 5 -3.89 -6.67 19.21
C ILE A 5 -4.13 -5.99 17.86
N CYS A 6 -5.06 -5.04 17.83
CA CYS A 6 -5.18 -4.07 16.77
C CYS A 6 -5.53 -2.74 17.44
N TRP A 7 -4.50 -1.99 17.82
CA TRP A 7 -4.60 -0.59 18.29
C TRP A 7 -5.05 0.36 17.17
N ASP A 8 -5.82 -0.14 16.21
CA ASP A 8 -6.23 0.58 15.02
C ASP A 8 -7.48 1.42 15.36
N PRO A 9 -7.35 2.75 15.52
CA PRO A 9 -8.47 3.59 15.91
C PRO A 9 -9.40 3.89 14.72
N ILE A 10 -9.04 3.47 13.51
CA ILE A 10 -9.81 3.77 12.30
C ILE A 10 -11.07 2.89 12.29
N PRO A 11 -12.26 3.45 12.00
CA PRO A 11 -13.46 2.63 11.88
C PRO A 11 -13.34 1.57 10.77
N LEU A 12 -13.89 0.38 11.02
CA LEU A 12 -13.84 -0.70 10.02
C LEU A 12 -14.53 -0.31 8.71
N HIS A 13 -15.65 0.42 8.77
CA HIS A 13 -16.37 0.86 7.57
C HIS A 13 -15.50 1.73 6.66
N THR A 14 -14.67 2.62 7.22
CA THR A 14 -13.71 3.44 6.48
C THR A 14 -12.75 2.56 5.68
N LYS A 15 -12.21 1.52 6.33
CA LYS A 15 -11.29 0.55 5.69
C LYS A 15 -11.98 -0.36 4.69
N SER A 16 -13.25 -0.67 4.89
CA SER A 16 -14.06 -1.46 3.94
C SER A 16 -14.45 -0.67 2.69
N SER A 17 -14.69 0.64 2.81
CA SER A 17 -15.00 1.53 1.67
C SER A 17 -13.75 1.90 0.85
N PHE A 18 -12.58 1.85 1.49
CA PHE A 18 -11.28 2.17 0.87
C PHE A 18 -11.03 1.50 -0.50
N PRO A 19 -11.09 0.17 -0.66
CA PRO A 19 -10.82 -0.47 -1.95
C PRO A 19 -11.84 -0.06 -3.02
N ILE A 20 -13.09 0.23 -2.65
CA ILE A 20 -14.12 0.70 -3.60
C ILE A 20 -13.78 2.10 -4.09
N PHE A 21 -13.39 3.00 -3.19
CA PHE A 21 -13.00 4.35 -3.57
C PHE A 21 -11.81 4.33 -4.53
N VAL A 22 -10.77 3.56 -4.23
CA VAL A 22 -9.59 3.40 -5.10
C VAL A 22 -10.01 2.90 -6.48
N ARG A 23 -10.92 1.92 -6.56
CA ARG A 23 -11.41 1.37 -7.84
C ARG A 23 -12.15 2.35 -8.72
N LEU A 24 -12.83 3.32 -8.12
CA LEU A 24 -13.60 4.33 -8.86
C LEU A 24 -12.74 5.50 -9.36
N HIS A 25 -11.57 5.72 -8.75
CA HIS A 25 -10.76 6.92 -9.00
C HIS A 25 -9.36 6.62 -9.56
N ALA A 26 -8.92 5.36 -9.56
CA ALA A 26 -7.64 4.94 -10.14
C ALA A 26 -7.81 4.34 -11.54
N ALA A 27 -6.80 4.53 -12.39
CA ALA A 27 -6.70 3.88 -13.69
C ALA A 27 -6.14 2.46 -13.56
N GLU A 28 -6.76 1.50 -14.24
CA GLU A 28 -6.29 0.11 -14.30
C GLU A 28 -4.91 0.05 -14.99
N GLY A 29 -3.97 -0.70 -14.41
CA GLY A 29 -2.61 -0.80 -14.93
C GLY A 29 -1.69 0.38 -14.56
N ASP A 30 -2.17 1.37 -13.82
CA ASP A 30 -1.39 2.52 -13.38
C ASP A 30 -1.24 2.53 -11.85
N ALA A 31 -0.10 2.02 -11.39
CA ALA A 31 0.24 1.98 -9.98
C ALA A 31 0.32 3.36 -9.32
N GLN A 32 0.74 4.38 -10.07
CA GLN A 32 0.83 5.75 -9.53
C GLN A 32 -0.57 6.32 -9.32
N SER A 33 -1.47 6.13 -10.29
CA SER A 33 -2.89 6.51 -10.14
C SER A 33 -3.55 5.83 -8.94
N VAL A 34 -3.22 4.57 -8.66
CA VAL A 34 -3.67 3.87 -7.45
C VAL A 34 -3.16 4.56 -6.17
N VAL A 35 -1.86 4.88 -6.08
CA VAL A 35 -1.31 5.60 -4.92
C VAL A 35 -1.97 6.96 -4.73
N ASP A 36 -2.17 7.71 -5.81
CA ASP A 36 -2.77 9.04 -5.77
C ASP A 36 -4.23 9.00 -5.27
N ALA A 37 -4.99 7.99 -5.70
CA ALA A 37 -6.36 7.76 -5.20
C ALA A 37 -6.37 7.37 -3.71
N MET A 38 -5.41 6.54 -3.27
CA MET A 38 -5.28 6.16 -1.85
C MET A 38 -4.90 7.35 -0.98
N ASP A 39 -4.00 8.22 -1.46
CA ASP A 39 -3.61 9.45 -0.76
C ASP A 39 -4.80 10.42 -0.67
N THR A 40 -5.54 10.62 -1.76
CA THR A 40 -6.76 11.44 -1.77
C THR A 40 -7.76 10.97 -0.71
N PHE A 41 -8.04 9.67 -0.64
CA PHE A 41 -8.90 9.12 0.40
C PHE A 41 -8.34 9.35 1.81
N ALA A 42 -7.02 9.18 1.99
CA ALA A 42 -6.36 9.33 3.29
C ALA A 42 -6.33 10.79 3.79
N TYR A 43 -6.39 11.77 2.88
CA TYR A 43 -6.52 13.19 3.23
C TYR A 43 -7.90 13.54 3.77
N GLU A 44 -8.96 12.88 3.29
CA GLU A 44 -10.34 13.10 3.77
C GLU A 44 -10.71 12.19 4.96
N SER A 45 -10.15 10.99 5.01
CA SER A 45 -10.38 9.99 6.04
C SER A 45 -9.05 9.56 6.63
N TRP A 46 -8.85 9.80 7.94
CA TRP A 46 -7.59 9.45 8.58
C TRP A 46 -7.24 7.96 8.40
N MET A 47 -6.08 7.71 7.79
CA MET A 47 -5.53 6.37 7.51
C MET A 47 -4.10 6.26 8.07
N MET A 48 -3.67 5.05 8.42
CA MET A 48 -2.30 4.78 8.92
C MET A 48 -1.26 4.63 7.79
N ASN A 49 -1.47 5.26 6.65
CA ASN A 49 -0.58 5.13 5.50
C ASN A 49 0.78 5.80 5.77
N VAL A 50 1.80 5.39 5.01
CA VAL A 50 3.12 6.03 5.06
C VAL A 50 3.00 7.49 4.62
N GLY A 51 2.18 7.78 3.60
CA GLY A 51 2.00 9.11 3.04
C GLY A 51 3.18 9.58 2.19
N ASP A 52 2.98 10.72 1.54
CA ASP A 52 3.91 11.36 0.60
C ASP A 52 5.29 11.67 1.19
N VAL A 53 5.33 12.33 2.35
CA VAL A 53 6.58 12.80 2.98
C VAL A 53 7.48 11.65 3.39
N LYS A 54 6.96 10.68 4.18
CA LYS A 54 7.76 9.53 4.62
C LYS A 54 8.05 8.58 3.46
N GLY A 55 7.10 8.43 2.53
CA GLY A 55 7.27 7.56 1.39
C GLY A 55 8.41 8.04 0.48
N ALA A 56 8.59 9.35 0.32
CA ALA A 56 9.67 9.90 -0.50
C ALA A 56 11.07 9.56 0.04
N VAL A 57 11.22 9.45 1.37
CA VAL A 57 12.47 8.99 2.00
C VAL A 57 12.78 7.56 1.60
N VAL A 58 11.78 6.68 1.66
CA VAL A 58 11.94 5.27 1.26
C VAL A 58 12.20 5.16 -0.26
N ASP A 59 11.50 5.96 -1.07
CA ASP A 59 11.70 5.99 -2.53
C ASP A 59 13.14 6.36 -2.92
N ALA A 60 13.76 7.28 -2.16
CA ALA A 60 15.14 7.67 -2.35
C ALA A 60 16.11 6.50 -2.03
N GLU A 61 15.87 5.78 -0.94
CA GLU A 61 16.68 4.61 -0.58
C GLU A 61 16.50 3.45 -1.57
N ILE A 62 15.29 3.22 -2.08
CA ILE A 62 15.04 2.23 -3.15
C ILE A 62 15.83 2.60 -4.42
N ALA A 63 15.79 3.87 -4.83
CA ALA A 63 16.50 4.34 -6.02
C ALA A 63 18.03 4.24 -5.89
N LYS A 64 18.55 4.44 -4.68
CA LYS A 64 19.96 4.30 -4.36
C LYS A 64 20.41 2.84 -4.34
N ALA A 65 19.66 1.97 -3.67
CA ALA A 65 20.05 0.58 -3.45
C ALA A 65 19.76 -0.33 -4.66
N LYS A 66 18.74 -0.02 -5.46
CA LYS A 66 18.26 -0.83 -6.60
C LYS A 66 18.17 -2.33 -6.27
N PRO A 67 17.48 -2.71 -5.18
CA PRO A 67 17.42 -4.10 -4.76
C PRO A 67 16.66 -4.94 -5.78
N GLN A 68 16.94 -6.24 -5.87
CA GLN A 68 16.12 -7.17 -6.66
C GLN A 68 14.95 -7.74 -5.86
N ILE A 69 15.06 -7.75 -4.53
CA ILE A 69 14.05 -8.30 -3.63
C ILE A 69 13.83 -7.29 -2.49
N MET A 70 12.57 -6.98 -2.22
CA MET A 70 12.13 -6.22 -1.04
C MET A 70 11.06 -7.00 -0.29
N ALA A 71 11.01 -6.80 1.02
CA ALA A 71 9.96 -7.36 1.86
C ALA A 71 9.46 -6.30 2.85
N GLU A 72 8.14 -6.30 3.13
CA GLU A 72 7.53 -5.50 4.19
C GLU A 72 6.74 -6.37 5.17
N ILE A 73 6.64 -5.91 6.41
CA ILE A 73 5.86 -6.56 7.47
C ILE A 73 4.78 -5.56 7.91
N GLY A 74 3.52 -5.90 7.64
CA GLY A 74 2.34 -5.06 7.84
C GLY A 74 1.94 -4.34 6.55
N ALA A 75 1.07 -4.97 5.76
CA ALA A 75 0.55 -4.39 4.52
C ALA A 75 -0.57 -3.38 4.77
N PHE A 76 -1.35 -3.59 5.84
CA PHE A 76 -2.59 -2.87 6.10
C PHE A 76 -3.50 -2.88 4.86
N CYS A 77 -3.87 -1.72 4.32
CA CYS A 77 -4.68 -1.60 3.11
C CYS A 77 -3.86 -1.61 1.80
N GLY A 78 -2.55 -1.86 1.85
CA GLY A 78 -1.69 -2.07 0.68
C GLY A 78 -0.96 -0.84 0.13
N TYR A 79 -1.05 0.33 0.79
CA TYR A 79 -0.47 1.58 0.29
C TYR A 79 1.04 1.48 0.01
N SER A 80 1.80 1.02 0.99
CA SER A 80 3.25 0.86 0.88
C SER A 80 3.63 -0.19 -0.16
N ALA A 81 2.91 -1.31 -0.21
CA ALA A 81 3.10 -2.34 -1.23
C ALA A 81 2.97 -1.77 -2.64
N VAL A 82 1.91 -0.99 -2.93
CA VAL A 82 1.71 -0.38 -4.26
C VAL A 82 2.85 0.57 -4.59
N ARG A 83 3.10 1.54 -3.70
CA ARG A 83 4.09 2.60 -3.92
C ARG A 83 5.49 2.03 -4.13
N PHE A 84 5.94 1.19 -3.20
CA PHE A 84 7.31 0.71 -3.19
C PHE A 84 7.54 -0.38 -4.24
N ALA A 85 6.54 -1.22 -4.54
CA ALA A 85 6.66 -2.16 -5.65
C ALA A 85 6.74 -1.43 -7.00
N ASN A 86 5.97 -0.36 -7.19
CA ASN A 86 6.06 0.47 -8.40
C ASN A 86 7.47 1.08 -8.53
N LYS A 87 7.96 1.72 -7.46
CA LYS A 87 9.30 2.30 -7.43
C LYS A 87 10.39 1.26 -7.68
N LEU A 88 10.29 0.09 -7.05
CA LEU A 88 11.21 -1.03 -7.22
C LEU A 88 11.27 -1.48 -8.68
N ARG A 89 10.13 -1.74 -9.32
CA ARG A 89 10.09 -2.16 -10.73
C ARG A 89 10.70 -1.11 -11.65
N ALA A 90 10.45 0.18 -11.38
CA ALA A 90 10.99 1.27 -12.17
C ALA A 90 12.53 1.35 -12.11
N VAL A 91 13.15 1.03 -10.97
CA VAL A 91 14.62 1.16 -10.81
C VAL A 91 15.39 -0.15 -10.99
N SER A 92 14.74 -1.29 -10.76
CA SER A 92 15.38 -2.63 -10.73
C SER A 92 14.88 -3.57 -11.83
N GLY A 93 13.86 -3.17 -12.60
CA GLY A 93 13.33 -3.93 -13.73
C GLY A 93 12.24 -4.96 -13.37
N PRO A 94 11.71 -5.68 -14.38
CA PRO A 94 10.54 -6.56 -14.23
C PRO A 94 10.83 -7.85 -13.43
N THR A 95 12.10 -8.20 -13.23
CA THR A 95 12.52 -9.36 -12.42
C THR A 95 12.57 -9.07 -10.92
N ALA A 96 12.34 -7.82 -10.52
CA ALA A 96 12.35 -7.46 -9.12
C ALA A 96 11.06 -7.91 -8.41
N HIS A 97 11.20 -8.42 -7.19
CA HIS A 97 10.10 -8.96 -6.41
C HIS A 97 9.88 -8.19 -5.11
N TYR A 98 8.61 -7.90 -4.82
CA TYR A 98 8.18 -7.26 -3.59
C TYR A 98 7.26 -8.21 -2.81
N TYR A 99 7.66 -8.61 -1.61
CA TYR A 99 6.90 -9.48 -0.73
C TYR A 99 6.25 -8.66 0.38
N SER A 100 4.94 -8.81 0.57
CA SER A 100 4.21 -8.12 1.62
C SER A 100 3.53 -9.13 2.52
N PHE A 101 3.81 -9.04 3.82
CA PHE A 101 3.29 -9.96 4.83
C PHE A 101 2.30 -9.23 5.73
N GLU A 102 1.04 -9.68 5.72
CA GLU A 102 -0.04 -9.14 6.55
C GLU A 102 -0.64 -10.24 7.41
N PHE A 103 -0.75 -9.97 8.71
CA PHE A 103 -1.27 -10.94 9.67
C PHE A 103 -2.79 -11.06 9.59
N SER A 104 -3.49 -9.92 9.45
CA SER A 104 -4.95 -9.88 9.39
C SER A 104 -5.47 -10.36 8.04
N PRO A 105 -6.22 -11.48 7.97
CA PRO A 105 -6.77 -11.95 6.69
C PRO A 105 -7.69 -10.91 6.02
N LEU A 106 -8.37 -10.09 6.83
CA LEU A 106 -9.22 -9.01 6.36
C LEU A 106 -8.42 -7.91 5.66
N PHE A 107 -7.32 -7.46 6.27
CA PHE A 107 -6.46 -6.44 5.68
C PHE A 107 -5.69 -6.99 4.47
N ALA A 108 -5.24 -8.24 4.54
CA ALA A 108 -4.65 -8.93 3.38
C ALA A 108 -5.62 -8.99 2.19
N SER A 109 -6.92 -9.24 2.45
CA SER A 109 -7.95 -9.21 1.42
C SER A 109 -8.13 -7.82 0.81
N ILE A 110 -8.14 -6.76 1.62
CA ILE A 110 -8.25 -5.37 1.14
C ILE A 110 -7.01 -4.99 0.31
N ALA A 111 -5.81 -5.26 0.80
CA ALA A 111 -4.56 -4.99 0.09
C ALA A 111 -4.50 -5.74 -1.26
N THR A 112 -5.04 -6.97 -1.32
CA THR A 112 -5.12 -7.74 -2.56
C THR A 112 -6.08 -7.12 -3.58
N GLN A 113 -7.08 -6.35 -3.15
CA GLN A 113 -8.03 -5.72 -4.07
C GLN A 113 -7.49 -4.50 -4.80
N VAL A 114 -6.43 -3.86 -4.26
CA VAL A 114 -5.81 -2.64 -4.82
C VAL A 114 -4.52 -2.91 -5.60
N ARG A 115 -4.09 -4.19 -5.71
CA ARG A 115 -2.83 -4.58 -6.40
C ARG A 115 -2.92 -4.75 -7.93
N TRP A 116 -4.06 -4.41 -8.50
CA TRP A 116 -4.46 -4.53 -9.91
C TRP A 116 -3.79 -3.50 -10.87
N PHE A 117 -2.46 -3.44 -10.86
CA PHE A 117 -1.62 -2.61 -11.74
C PHE A 117 -0.41 -3.37 -12.29
#